data_AF-A0A537Q4J6-F1
#
_entry.id   AF-A0A537Q4J6-F1
#
_cell.length_a   1.000
_cell.length_b   1.000
_cell.length_c   1.000
_cell.angle_alpha   90.00
_cell.angle_beta   90.00
_cell.angle_gamma   90.00
#
_symmetry.space_group_name_H-M   'P 1'
#
loop_
_entity.id
_entity.type
_entity.pdbx_description
1 polymer ?
#
loop_
_entity_poly.entity_id
_entity_poly.type
_entity_poly.pdbx_seq_one_letter_code
_entity_poly.pdbx_strand_id
1 'polypeptide(L)'
;MAAVTRPQNITFAEMRDMGVRGLLIYCFDYHCSHSNAISADRWPDDVRLSDLEPRFVCKACAKRGADVRPDFHWNTPPVAAMGYR
;
A
#
# COMPACT_ATOMS: atom_id res chain seq x y z
N MET A 1 -22.66 -19.82 5.81
CA MET A 1 -21.72 -18.90 5.13
C MET A 1 -20.61 -18.59 6.11
N ALA A 2 -19.45 -19.24 5.99
CA ALA A 2 -18.31 -18.90 6.83
C ALA A 2 -17.90 -17.47 6.49
N ALA A 3 -17.99 -16.56 7.45
CA ALA A 3 -17.39 -15.25 7.31
C ALA A 3 -15.89 -15.49 7.13
N VAL A 4 -15.38 -15.30 5.91
CA VAL A 4 -13.95 -15.22 5.67
C VAL A 4 -13.49 -14.00 6.46
N THR A 5 -12.91 -14.23 7.63
CA THR A 5 -12.25 -13.19 8.40
C THR A 5 -11.08 -12.72 7.53
N ARG A 6 -11.31 -11.70 6.70
CA ARG A 6 -10.24 -11.06 5.95
C ARG A 6 -9.19 -10.66 6.98
N PRO A 7 -7.92 -11.08 6.84
CA PRO A 7 -6.86 -10.68 7.74
C PRO A 7 -6.96 -9.17 7.94
N GLN A 8 -7.17 -8.74 9.19
CA GLN A 8 -7.27 -7.33 9.49
C GLN A 8 -5.86 -6.78 9.29
N ASN A 9 -5.67 -5.99 8.23
CA ASN A 9 -4.38 -5.38 7.95
C ASN A 9 -4.03 -4.43 9.10
N ILE A 10 -2.74 -4.25 9.38
CA ILE A 10 -2.25 -3.43 10.48
C ILE A 10 -2.78 -1.98 10.40
N THR A 11 -2.85 -1.34 11.56
CA THR A 11 -3.05 0.11 11.70
C THR A 11 -1.78 0.88 11.31
N PHE A 12 -1.94 2.18 11.03
CA PHE A 12 -0.78 3.06 10.84
C PHE A 12 0.08 3.18 12.11
N ALA A 13 -0.53 3.09 13.30
CA ALA A 13 0.21 3.04 14.57
C ALA A 13 1.20 1.87 14.59
N GLU A 14 0.70 0.65 14.34
CA GLU A 14 1.52 -0.57 14.30
C GLU A 14 2.60 -0.49 13.21
N MET A 15 2.26 0.04 12.04
CA MET A 15 3.24 0.23 10.96
C MET A 15 4.37 1.19 11.36
N ARG A 16 4.04 2.29 12.05
CA ARG A 16 5.01 3.28 12.53
C ARG A 16 5.86 2.75 13.68
N ASP A 17 5.30 1.93 14.55
CA ASP A 17 6.02 1.25 15.63
C ASP A 17 7.12 0.33 15.07
N MET A 18 6.85 -0.30 13.92
CA MET A 18 7.84 -1.05 13.13
C MET A 18 8.87 -0.16 12.40
N GLY A 19 8.80 1.16 12.54
CA GLY A 19 9.66 2.11 11.85
C GLY A 19 9.32 2.35 10.37
N VAL A 20 8.17 1.85 9.89
CA VAL A 20 7.77 1.94 8.49
C VAL A 20 6.84 3.14 8.29
N ARG A 21 7.17 4.01 7.32
CA ARG A 21 6.41 5.24 7.02
C ARG A 21 6.02 5.41 5.55
N GLY A 22 6.40 4.48 4.69
CA GLY A 22 5.95 4.48 3.30
C GLY A 22 4.86 3.45 3.05
N LEU A 23 4.09 3.67 1.99
CA LEU A 23 3.11 2.74 1.46
C LEU A 23 3.43 2.45 -0.01
N LEU A 24 3.35 1.18 -0.39
CA LEU A 24 3.23 0.72 -1.76
C LEU A 24 1.76 0.43 -2.07
N ILE A 25 1.25 1.05 -3.12
CA ILE A 25 -0.15 0.94 -3.54
C ILE A 25 -0.18 0.34 -4.92
N TYR A 26 -0.72 -0.87 -5.04
CA TYR A 26 -0.89 -1.56 -6.30
C TYR A 26 -2.34 -1.43 -6.78
N CYS A 27 -2.54 -1.25 -8.09
CA CYS A 27 -3.88 -1.39 -8.66
C CYS A 27 -4.40 -2.80 -8.38
N PHE A 28 -5.66 -2.90 -7.93
CA PHE A 28 -6.29 -4.20 -7.67
C PHE A 28 -6.40 -5.09 -8.92
N ASP A 29 -6.44 -4.48 -10.11
CA ASP A 29 -6.36 -5.20 -11.37
C ASP A 29 -4.91 -5.51 -11.71
N TYR A 30 -4.51 -6.77 -11.50
CA TYR A 30 -3.14 -7.24 -11.75
C TYR A 30 -2.69 -7.05 -13.20
N HIS A 31 -3.61 -7.02 -14.17
CA HIS A 31 -3.27 -6.73 -15.57
C HIS A 31 -2.78 -5.29 -15.76
N CYS A 32 -3.19 -4.36 -14.90
CA CYS A 32 -2.81 -2.96 -15.02
C CYS A 32 -1.32 -2.75 -14.67
N SER A 33 -0.74 -3.58 -13.81
CA SER A 33 0.66 -3.48 -13.33
C SER A 33 1.08 -2.12 -12.76
N HIS A 34 0.13 -1.21 -12.51
CA HIS A 34 0.40 0.13 -12.03
C HIS A 34 0.53 0.13 -10.52
N SER A 35 1.60 0.74 -10.02
CA SER A 35 1.82 0.94 -8.58
C SER A 35 2.28 2.37 -8.30
N ASN A 36 2.16 2.80 -7.04
CA ASN A 36 2.67 4.07 -6.59
C ASN A 36 3.18 3.94 -5.15
N ALA A 37 4.22 4.70 -4.80
CA ALA A 37 4.76 4.80 -3.45
C ALA A 37 4.46 6.18 -2.86
N ILE A 38 3.91 6.23 -1.64
CA ILE A 38 3.58 7.50 -0.96
C ILE A 38 3.84 7.42 0.54
N SER A 39 4.02 8.59 1.17
CA SER A 39 4.14 8.67 2.63
C SER A 39 2.81 8.32 3.31
N ALA A 40 2.92 7.54 4.37
CA ALA A 40 1.87 7.17 5.30
C ALA A 40 1.50 8.28 6.31
N ASP A 41 2.32 9.32 6.44
CA ASP A 41 2.21 10.35 7.49
C ASP A 41 0.92 11.17 7.40
N ARG A 42 0.24 11.10 6.25
CA ARG A 42 -1.04 11.79 6.02
C ARG A 42 -2.25 11.10 6.65
N TRP A 43 -2.12 9.88 7.16
CA TRP A 43 -3.21 9.15 7.80
C TRP A 43 -3.08 9.11 9.33
N PRO A 44 -4.20 9.21 10.07
CA PRO A 44 -4.21 8.98 11.51
C PRO A 44 -3.75 7.57 11.90
N ASP A 45 -3.26 7.42 13.13
CA ASP A 45 -2.76 6.18 13.71
C ASP A 45 -3.79 5.05 13.74
N ASP A 46 -5.07 5.38 13.95
CA ASP A 46 -6.18 4.43 14.08
C ASP A 46 -6.66 3.84 12.74
N VAL A 47 -6.27 4.46 11.61
CA VAL A 47 -6.68 3.99 10.29
C VAL A 47 -5.94 2.69 9.95
N ARG A 48 -6.67 1.71 9.42
CA ARG A 48 -6.08 0.48 8.89
C ARG A 48 -5.75 0.64 7.42
N LEU A 49 -4.73 -0.08 6.96
CA LEU A 49 -4.41 -0.12 5.52
C LEU A 49 -5.61 -0.59 4.68
N SER A 50 -6.38 -1.57 5.18
CA SER A 50 -7.58 -2.08 4.51
C SER A 50 -8.71 -1.06 4.37
N ASP A 51 -8.72 -0.01 5.19
CA ASP A 51 -9.72 1.06 5.09
C ASP A 51 -9.46 1.95 3.88
N LEU A 52 -8.23 1.95 3.36
CA LEU A 52 -7.79 2.74 2.22
C LEU A 52 -7.96 2.03 0.90
N GLU A 53 -7.83 0.70 0.87
CA GLU A 53 -7.96 -0.14 -0.33
C GLU A 53 -9.15 0.25 -1.23
N PRO A 54 -10.40 0.36 -0.73
CA PRO A 54 -11.56 0.72 -1.58
C PRO A 54 -11.62 2.21 -1.97
N ARG A 55 -10.79 3.07 -1.37
CA ARG A 55 -10.77 4.52 -1.60
C ARG A 55 -9.89 4.92 -2.77
N PHE A 56 -8.97 4.06 -3.19
CA PHE A 56 -8.09 4.34 -4.32
C PHE A 56 -8.77 4.05 -5.67
N VAL A 57 -8.45 4.89 -6.65
CA VAL A 57 -8.81 4.72 -8.06
C VAL A 57 -7.52 4.78 -8.87
N CYS A 58 -7.30 3.76 -9.70
CA CYS A 58 -6.14 3.72 -10.57
C CYS A 58 -6.26 4.77 -11.68
N LYS A 59 -5.29 5.67 -11.81
CA LYS A 59 -5.29 6.67 -12.89
C LYS A 59 -5.07 6.08 -14.28
N ALA A 60 -4.47 4.89 -14.37
CA ALA A 60 -4.19 4.23 -15.65
C ALA A 60 -5.41 3.48 -16.21
N CYS A 61 -6.15 2.74 -15.37
CA CYS A 61 -7.27 1.90 -15.83
C CYS A 61 -8.64 2.32 -15.27
N ALA A 62 -8.71 3.39 -14.46
CA ALA A 62 -9.91 3.91 -13.80
C ALA A 62 -10.64 2.94 -12.85
N LYS A 63 -10.11 1.74 -12.62
CA LYS A 63 -10.69 0.76 -11.68
C LYS A 63 -10.50 1.25 -10.24
N ARG A 64 -11.52 1.01 -9.41
CA ARG A 64 -11.53 1.28 -7.98
C ARG A 64 -10.97 0.07 -7.23
N GLY A 65 -10.22 0.34 -6.17
CA GLY A 65 -9.56 -0.68 -5.37
C GLY A 65 -8.06 -0.66 -5.57
N ALA A 66 -7.35 -0.87 -4.47
CA ALA A 66 -5.91 -1.09 -4.46
C ALA A 66 -5.55 -2.14 -3.42
N ASP A 67 -4.41 -2.77 -3.62
CA ASP A 67 -3.70 -3.54 -2.59
C ASP A 67 -2.68 -2.60 -1.94
N VAL A 68 -2.82 -2.36 -0.63
CA VAL A 68 -2.02 -1.37 0.12
C VAL A 68 -1.09 -2.09 1.08
N ARG A 69 0.22 -1.90 0.88
CA ARG A 69 1.26 -2.62 1.62
C ARG A 69 2.26 -1.64 2.26
N PRO A 70 2.81 -1.96 3.44
CA PRO A 70 3.93 -1.20 4.00
C PRO A 70 5.15 -1.21 3.06
N ASP A 71 5.76 -0.05 2.85
CA ASP A 71 7.01 0.09 2.11
C ASP A 71 8.21 0.09 3.07
N PHE A 72 8.83 -1.07 3.24
CA PHE A 72 10.01 -1.22 4.08
C PHE A 72 11.26 -0.52 3.52
N HIS A 73 11.24 -0.12 2.24
CA HIS A 73 12.36 0.51 1.56
C HIS A 73 12.20 2.03 1.44
N TRP A 74 11.12 2.61 1.98
CA TRP A 74 10.76 4.03 1.88
C TRP A 74 11.90 5.01 2.20
N ASN A 75 12.70 4.71 3.24
CA ASN A 75 13.84 5.53 3.66
C ASN A 75 15.19 5.04 3.12
N THR A 76 15.19 3.98 2.32
CA THR A 76 16.42 3.47 1.70
C THR A 76 16.59 4.22 0.38
N PRO A 77 17.75 4.85 0.12
CA PRO A 77 18.02 5.38 -1.21
C PRO A 77 17.79 4.24 -2.22
N PRO A 78 17.07 4.51 -3.33
CA PRO A 78 16.81 3.47 -4.32
C PRO A 78 18.16 2.85 -4.68
N VAL A 79 18.30 1.54 -4.48
CA VAL A 79 19.42 0.81 -5.05
C VAL A 79 19.39 1.18 -6.53
N ALA A 80 20.46 1.80 -7.03
CA ALA A 80 20.54 2.19 -8.43
C ALA A 80 20.11 0.96 -9.22
N ALA A 81 18.98 1.05 -9.92
CA ALA A 81 18.36 -0.10 -10.54
C ALA A 81 19.46 -0.76 -11.38
N MET A 82 19.90 -1.95 -10.97
CA MET A 82 20.82 -2.75 -11.76
C MET A 82 20.00 -3.13 -12.98
N GLY A 83 20.14 -2.32 -14.03
CA GLY A 83 19.33 -2.42 -15.24
C GLY A 83 19.49 -3.81 -15.79
N TYR A 84 18.44 -4.62 -15.68
CA TYR A 84 18.31 -5.78 -16.54
C TYR A 84 18.00 -5.23 -17.92
N ARG A 85 19.06 -5.13 -18.72
CA ARG A 85 18.97 -5.00 -20.17
C ARG A 85 18.28 -6.23 -20.75
#